data_AF-A0A971Z3Q6-F1
#
_entry.id   AF-A0A971Z3Q6-F1
#
_cell.length_a   1.000
_cell.length_b   1.000
_cell.length_c   1.000
_cell.angle_alpha   90.00
_cell.angle_beta   90.00
_cell.angle_gamma   90.00
#
_symmetry.space_group_name_H-M   'P 1'
#
loop_
_entity.id
_entity.type
_entity.pdbx_description
1 polymer ?
#
loop_
_entity_poly.entity_id
_entity_poly.type
_entity_poly.pdbx_seq_one_letter_code
_entity_poly.pdbx_strand_id
1 'polypeptide(L)' 'FSSPLGVYDFQKRSSVIYCSPEGASELGKVASVLARGESLTAHARSAEYRIKS' A
#
# COMPACT_ATOMS: atom_id res chain seq x y z
N PHE A 1 21.34 -2.65 18.85
CA PHE A 1 21.79 -3.91 18.24
C PHE A 1 22.08 -3.66 16.78
N SER A 2 23.29 -3.96 16.34
CA SER A 2 23.70 -3.93 14.94
C SER A 2 24.31 -5.29 14.60
N SER A 3 23.99 -5.80 13.43
CA SER A 3 24.69 -6.97 12.89
C SER A 3 26.09 -6.55 12.44
N PRO A 4 27.09 -7.47 12.44
CA PRO A 4 28.38 -7.20 11.83
C PRO A 4 28.21 -6.86 10.34
N LEU A 5 29.09 -6.01 9.81
CA LEU A 5 29.07 -5.60 8.41
C LEU A 5 29.07 -6.84 7.50
N GLY A 6 28.07 -6.94 6.64
CA GLY A 6 27.86 -8.05 5.73
C GLY A 6 27.32 -7.60 4.39
N VAL A 7 27.11 -8.55 3.50
CA VAL A 7 26.69 -8.27 2.12
C VAL A 7 25.34 -7.52 2.08
N TYR A 8 24.45 -7.75 3.05
CA TYR A 8 23.14 -7.10 3.12
C TYR A 8 23.22 -5.58 3.33
N ASP A 9 24.28 -5.07 3.95
CA ASP A 9 24.47 -3.63 4.16
C ASP A 9 24.69 -2.88 2.85
N PHE A 10 25.08 -3.60 1.79
CA PHE A 10 25.27 -3.08 0.44
C PHE A 10 24.10 -3.41 -0.50
N GLN A 11 23.03 -4.02 0.02
CA GLN A 11 21.82 -4.33 -0.76
C GLN A 11 20.67 -3.44 -0.32
N LYS A 12 19.89 -2.94 -1.29
CA LYS A 12 18.57 -2.35 -1.01
C LYS A 12 17.50 -3.40 -1.25
N ARG A 13 16.66 -3.64 -0.24
CA ARG A 13 15.48 -4.51 -0.38
C ARG A 13 14.25 -3.66 -0.68
N SER A 14 13.64 -3.89 -1.83
CA SER A 14 12.38 -3.26 -2.22
C SER A 14 11.29 -4.31 -2.37
N SER A 15 10.12 -4.05 -1.79
CA SER A 15 8.94 -4.89 -2.00
C SER A 15 8.21 -4.46 -3.26
N VAL A 16 7.75 -5.44 -4.06
CA VAL A 16 6.87 -5.20 -5.21
C VAL A 16 5.55 -5.92 -4.94
N ILE A 17 4.45 -5.19 -5.00
CA ILE A 17 3.10 -5.72 -4.79
C ILE A 17 2.29 -5.45 -6.05
N TYR A 18 1.66 -6.50 -6.58
CA TYR A 18 0.75 -6.42 -7.72
C TYR A 18 -0.69 -6.66 -7.24
N CYS A 19 -1.61 -5.81 -7.69
CA CYS A 19 -3.05 -5.98 -7.46
C CYS A 19 -3.74 -6.14 -8.81
N SER A 20 -4.53 -7.20 -8.98
CA SER A 20 -5.45 -7.31 -10.12
C SER A 20 -6.52 -6.22 -10.03
N PRO A 21 -7.21 -5.88 -11.13
CA PRO A 21 -8.29 -4.90 -11.11
C PRO A 21 -9.39 -5.25 -10.08
N GLU A 22 -9.75 -6.53 -9.97
CA GLU A 22 -10.73 -7.04 -9.01
C GLU A 22 -10.21 -6.91 -7.58
N GLY A 23 -8.96 -7.32 -7.33
CA GLY A 23 -8.33 -7.20 -6.02
C GLY A 23 -8.17 -5.73 -5.58
N ALA A 24 -7.83 -4.84 -6.51
CA ALA A 24 -7.74 -3.41 -6.24
C ALA A 24 -9.10 -2.79 -5.90
N SER A 25 -10.19 -3.23 -6.53
CA SER A 25 -11.55 -2.80 -6.21
C SER A 25 -11.96 -3.26 -4.80
N GLU A 26 -11.70 -4.51 -4.43
CA GLU A 26 -12.03 -5.02 -3.10
C GLU A 26 -11.19 -4.36 -1.99
N LEU A 27 -9.86 -4.27 -2.19
CA LEU A 27 -8.97 -3.58 -1.25
C LEU A 27 -9.26 -2.08 -1.15
N GLY A 28 -9.72 -1.46 -2.23
CA GLY A 28 -10.08 -0.04 -2.28
C GLY A 28 -11.17 0.33 -1.28
N LYS A 29 -12.16 -0.55 -1.06
CA LYS A 29 -13.23 -0.35 -0.07
C LYS A 29 -12.68 -0.21 1.35
N VAL A 30 -11.78 -1.13 1.74
CA VAL A 30 -11.16 -1.12 3.08
C VAL A 30 -10.19 0.06 3.22
N ALA A 31 -9.36 0.30 2.21
CA ALA A 31 -8.39 1.39 2.21
C ALA A 31 -9.06 2.78 2.31
N SER A 32 -10.22 2.98 1.66
CA SER A 32 -11.01 4.21 1.79
C SER A 32 -11.44 4.45 3.24
N VAL A 33 -12.01 3.43 3.92
CA VAL A 33 -12.48 3.55 5.30
C VAL A 33 -11.32 3.94 6.24
N LEU A 34 -10.19 3.25 6.13
CA LEU A 34 -9.00 3.54 6.93
C LEU A 34 -8.49 4.97 6.68
N ALA A 35 -8.32 5.36 5.41
CA ALA A 35 -7.81 6.67 5.06
C ALA A 35 -8.77 7.82 5.46
N ARG A 36 -10.09 7.60 5.43
CA ARG A 36 -11.08 8.56 5.95
C ARG A 36 -10.95 8.71 7.47
N GLY A 37 -10.78 7.61 8.19
CA GLY A 37 -10.56 7.60 9.64
C GLY A 37 -9.29 8.36 10.05
N GLU A 38 -8.27 8.35 9.19
CA GLU A 38 -7.00 9.06 9.40
C GLU A 38 -6.99 10.48 8.80
N SER A 39 -8.13 10.98 8.30
CA SER A 39 -8.24 12.29 7.63
C SER A 39 -7.38 12.46 6.37
N LEU A 40 -6.93 11.37 5.76
CA LEU A 40 -6.11 11.33 4.54
C LEU A 40 -6.99 11.35 3.28
N THR A 41 -7.70 12.44 3.05
CA THR A 41 -8.72 12.56 1.97
C THR A 41 -8.20 12.18 0.58
N ALA A 42 -6.97 12.55 0.22
CA ALA A 42 -6.40 12.22 -1.10
C ALA A 42 -6.19 10.70 -1.27
N HIS A 43 -5.75 10.02 -0.21
CA HIS A 43 -5.56 8.57 -0.22
C HIS A 43 -6.91 7.84 -0.34
N ALA A 44 -7.92 8.30 0.42
CA ALA A 44 -9.27 7.74 0.33
C ALA A 44 -9.85 7.87 -1.08
N ARG A 45 -9.76 9.06 -1.69
CA ARG A 45 -10.23 9.29 -3.06
C ARG A 45 -9.49 8.44 -4.10
N SER A 46 -8.18 8.26 -3.94
CA SER A 46 -7.40 7.40 -4.83
C SER A 46 -7.89 5.95 -4.77
N ALA A 47 -8.21 5.45 -3.58
CA ALA A 47 -8.78 4.11 -3.40
C ALA A 47 -10.20 4.00 -3.98
N GLU A 48 -11.06 4.97 -3.67
CA GLU A 48 -12.46 5.04 -4.15
C GLU A 48 -12.55 5.04 -5.68
N TYR A 49 -11.61 5.72 -6.37
CA TYR A 49 -11.57 5.78 -7.84
C TYR A 49 -11.37 4.40 -8.51
N ARG A 50 -10.84 3.41 -7.77
CA ARG A 50 -10.60 2.06 -8.29
C ARG A 50 -11.73 1.07 -7.97
N ILE A 51 -12.75 1.49 -7.21
CA ILE A 51 -13.90 0.64 -6.87
C ILE A 51 -14.83 0.57 -8.07
N LYS A 52 -15.10 -0.65 -8.56
CA LYS A 52 -16.10 -0.87 -9.60
C LYS A 52 -17.50 -0.64 -9.01
N SER A 53 -18.31 0.16 -9.70
CA SER A 53 -19.73 0.42 -9.41
C SER A 53 -20.61 -0.77 -9.75
#